data_AF-A0A1C6UM08-F1
#
_entry.id   AF-A0A1C6UM08-F1
#
_cell.length_a   1.000
_cell.length_b   1.000
_cell.length_c   1.000
_cell.angle_alpha   90.00
_cell.angle_beta   90.00
_cell.angle_gamma   90.00
#
_symmetry.space_group_name_H-M   'P 1'
#
loop_
_entity.id
_entity.type
_entity.pdbx_description
1 polymer ?
#
loop_
_entity_poly.entity_id
_entity_poly.type
_entity_poly.pdbx_seq_one_letter_code
_entity_poly.pdbx_strand_id
1 'polypeptide(L)'
;MVTINPTRSNPPESRLVAALAAGQSSIRLRAALAAGTQPDPAMLEALVRRCAVEPELFVREMLTWALTRLPPETTVPRLVAELAAEAAQARSQALHTLSKIGDRGAYPAVVRSLHDADDEVARTAWRAAAVLVPDDQREPLAAALAAQLGRGDREIRRSLSRALAALDDVAEPALRTAAASTDPAVRAHARATELLLRDPEADFDAAVQEAKRIVALGPDGVGEPLLGPDGVGEPLLGPDGVGEPLLGPDGVGEPLLGPDGVGEPLLGPDGVGEPLLGPDGVGEPVC
;
A
#
# COMPACT_ATOMS: atom_id res chain seq x y z
N MET A 1 -42.83 -9.29 -42.65
CA MET A 1 -42.44 -10.19 -41.55
C MET A 1 -40.96 -10.49 -41.75
N VAL A 2 -40.09 -9.69 -41.12
CA VAL A 2 -38.62 -9.81 -41.27
C VAL A 2 -38.17 -10.90 -40.31
N THR A 3 -37.73 -12.03 -40.86
CA THR A 3 -37.15 -13.13 -40.09
C THR A 3 -35.80 -12.68 -39.54
N ILE A 4 -35.75 -12.43 -38.23
CA ILE A 4 -34.50 -12.21 -37.50
C ILE A 4 -33.81 -13.57 -37.42
N ASN A 5 -32.70 -13.72 -38.13
CA ASN A 5 -31.91 -14.95 -38.14
C ASN A 5 -31.09 -15.01 -36.83
N PRO A 6 -31.13 -16.10 -36.04
CA PRO A 6 -30.29 -16.22 -34.87
C PRO A 6 -28.84 -16.41 -35.32
N THR A 7 -27.92 -15.68 -34.70
CA THR A 7 -26.47 -15.76 -34.90
C THR A 7 -25.98 -17.21 -34.92
N ARG A 8 -25.61 -17.73 -36.11
CA ARG A 8 -24.85 -18.98 -36.23
C ARG A 8 -23.48 -18.75 -35.61
N SER A 9 -23.27 -19.22 -34.38
CA SER A 9 -21.94 -19.29 -33.77
C SER A 9 -21.01 -20.08 -34.70
N ASN A 10 -19.86 -19.50 -35.03
CA ASN A 10 -18.91 -20.17 -35.90
C ASN A 10 -18.27 -21.36 -35.16
N PRO A 11 -18.06 -22.53 -35.81
CA PRO A 11 -17.44 -23.69 -35.16
C PRO A 11 -16.05 -23.44 -34.53
N PRO A 12 -15.16 -22.57 -35.05
CA PRO A 12 -13.93 -22.20 -34.33
C PRO A 12 -14.18 -21.35 -33.07
N GLU A 13 -15.15 -20.44 -33.11
CA GLU A 13 -15.55 -19.60 -31.97
C GLU A 13 -16.09 -20.46 -30.83
N SER A 14 -17.01 -21.38 -31.13
CA SER A 14 -17.57 -22.29 -30.12
C SER A 14 -16.52 -23.20 -29.47
N ARG A 15 -15.49 -23.61 -30.23
CA ARG A 15 -14.34 -24.35 -29.69
C ARG A 15 -13.47 -23.48 -28.78
N LEU A 16 -13.20 -22.23 -29.13
CA LEU A 16 -12.44 -21.32 -28.28
C LEU A 16 -13.18 -21.01 -26.98
N VAL A 17 -14.48 -20.76 -27.03
CA VAL A 17 -15.33 -20.57 -25.84
C VAL A 17 -15.27 -21.81 -24.94
N ALA A 18 -15.38 -23.02 -25.49
CA ALA A 18 -15.23 -24.25 -24.72
C ALA A 18 -13.82 -24.40 -24.10
N ALA A 19 -12.78 -24.03 -24.85
CA ALA A 19 -11.39 -24.10 -24.39
C ALA A 19 -11.10 -23.09 -23.26
N LEU A 20 -11.72 -21.91 -23.27
CA LEU A 20 -11.66 -20.95 -22.16
C LEU A 20 -12.27 -21.51 -20.87
N ALA A 21 -13.24 -22.43 -20.97
CA ALA A 21 -13.88 -23.07 -19.82
C ALA A 21 -13.19 -24.39 -19.39
N ALA A 22 -12.10 -24.79 -20.03
CA ALA A 22 -11.43 -26.06 -19.74
C ALA A 22 -10.87 -26.13 -18.32
N GLY A 23 -10.86 -27.31 -17.71
CA GLY A 23 -10.32 -27.52 -16.36
C GLY A 23 -8.81 -27.26 -16.27
N GLN A 24 -8.06 -27.56 -17.34
CA GLN A 24 -6.62 -27.37 -17.41
C GLN A 24 -6.26 -25.92 -17.77
N SER A 25 -5.43 -25.28 -16.95
CA SER A 25 -4.97 -23.90 -17.14
C SER A 25 -4.21 -23.68 -18.45
N SER A 26 -3.43 -24.67 -18.88
CA SER A 26 -2.69 -24.62 -20.15
C SER A 26 -3.60 -24.52 -21.37
N ILE A 27 -4.77 -25.17 -21.35
CA ILE A 27 -5.77 -25.08 -22.44
C ILE A 27 -6.38 -23.69 -22.45
N ARG A 28 -6.76 -23.17 -21.28
CA ARG A 28 -7.33 -21.82 -21.16
C ARG A 28 -6.35 -20.73 -21.58
N LEU A 29 -5.09 -20.86 -21.18
CA LEU A 29 -4.01 -19.96 -21.57
C LEU A 29 -3.87 -19.90 -23.10
N ARG A 30 -3.83 -21.08 -23.75
CA ARG A 30 -3.76 -21.17 -25.22
C ARG A 30 -5.00 -20.59 -25.89
N ALA A 31 -6.18 -20.75 -25.30
CA ALA A 31 -7.42 -20.18 -25.81
C ALA A 31 -7.41 -18.64 -25.72
N ALA A 32 -7.00 -18.09 -24.58
CA ALA A 32 -6.85 -16.63 -24.39
C ALA A 32 -5.78 -16.07 -25.35
N LEU A 33 -4.63 -16.74 -25.50
CA LEU A 33 -3.60 -16.36 -26.45
C LEU A 33 -4.11 -16.34 -27.90
N ALA A 34 -4.86 -17.38 -28.30
CA ALA A 34 -5.46 -17.44 -29.63
C ALA A 34 -6.45 -16.29 -29.86
N ALA A 35 -7.31 -16.01 -28.87
CA ALA A 35 -8.29 -14.92 -28.93
C ALA A 35 -7.63 -13.53 -29.04
N GLY A 36 -6.51 -13.29 -28.37
CA GLY A 36 -5.78 -12.02 -28.53
C GLY A 36 -4.92 -11.94 -29.79
N THR A 37 -4.47 -13.09 -30.32
CA THR A 37 -3.71 -13.15 -31.58
C THR A 37 -4.61 -12.88 -32.79
N GLN A 38 -5.85 -13.36 -32.75
CA GLN A 38 -6.87 -13.14 -33.76
C GLN A 38 -8.12 -12.55 -33.09
N PRO A 39 -8.13 -11.23 -32.83
CA PRO A 39 -9.21 -10.58 -32.09
C PRO A 39 -10.53 -10.67 -32.86
N ASP A 40 -11.54 -11.20 -32.20
CA ASP A 40 -12.92 -11.26 -32.69
C ASP A 40 -13.85 -10.64 -31.63
N PRO A 41 -14.56 -9.54 -31.94
CA PRO A 41 -15.52 -8.92 -31.01
C PRO A 41 -16.57 -9.88 -30.45
N ALA A 42 -16.90 -10.97 -31.16
CA ALA A 42 -17.81 -12.00 -30.66
C ALA A 42 -17.29 -12.70 -29.38
N MET A 43 -15.97 -12.70 -29.17
CA MET A 43 -15.33 -13.30 -27.99
C MET A 43 -15.41 -12.45 -26.73
N LEU A 44 -15.84 -11.18 -26.81
CA LEU A 44 -15.86 -10.24 -25.68
C LEU A 44 -16.53 -10.84 -24.44
N GLU A 45 -17.76 -11.34 -24.58
CA GLU A 45 -18.52 -11.90 -23.45
C GLU A 45 -17.86 -13.15 -22.86
N ALA A 46 -17.25 -13.99 -23.69
CA ALA A 46 -16.59 -15.21 -23.22
C ALA A 46 -15.31 -14.87 -22.43
N LEU A 47 -14.53 -13.89 -22.90
CA LEU A 47 -13.33 -13.41 -22.22
C LEU A 47 -13.68 -12.74 -20.89
N VAL A 48 -14.68 -11.85 -20.87
CA VAL A 48 -15.15 -11.17 -19.65
C VAL A 48 -15.65 -12.18 -18.62
N ARG A 49 -16.52 -13.13 -19.02
CA ARG A 49 -16.97 -14.20 -18.11
C ARG A 49 -15.81 -15.02 -17.57
N ARG A 50 -14.76 -15.25 -18.36
CA ARG A 50 -13.61 -16.02 -17.88
C ARG A 50 -12.76 -15.21 -16.89
N CYS A 51 -12.56 -13.91 -17.13
CA CYS A 51 -11.88 -13.03 -16.18
C CYS A 51 -12.51 -13.08 -14.78
N ALA A 52 -13.84 -13.14 -14.70
CA ALA A 52 -14.58 -13.17 -13.44
C ALA A 52 -14.25 -14.36 -12.54
N VAL A 53 -13.78 -15.49 -13.10
CA VAL A 53 -13.62 -16.76 -12.37
C VAL A 53 -12.27 -17.47 -12.57
N GLU A 54 -11.35 -16.92 -13.38
CA GLU A 54 -10.05 -17.54 -13.64
C GLU A 54 -9.15 -17.54 -12.39
N PRO A 55 -8.76 -18.71 -11.85
CA PRO A 55 -7.89 -18.76 -10.67
C PRO A 55 -6.42 -18.49 -10.97
N GLU A 56 -5.95 -18.76 -12.19
CA GLU A 56 -4.52 -18.68 -12.52
C GLU A 56 -4.09 -17.29 -12.97
N LEU A 57 -3.11 -16.70 -12.27
CA LEU A 57 -2.58 -15.37 -12.56
C LEU A 57 -2.13 -15.21 -14.01
N PHE A 58 -1.35 -16.15 -14.55
CA PHE A 58 -0.86 -16.06 -15.94
C PHE A 58 -2.00 -16.10 -16.97
N VAL A 59 -3.08 -16.83 -16.69
CA VAL A 59 -4.25 -16.85 -17.58
C VAL A 59 -5.02 -15.55 -17.46
N ARG A 60 -5.16 -14.99 -16.25
CA ARG A 60 -5.74 -13.65 -16.02
C ARG A 60 -5.02 -12.58 -16.83
N GLU A 61 -3.69 -12.55 -16.80
CA GLU A 61 -2.89 -11.61 -17.59
C GLU A 61 -3.11 -11.80 -19.09
N MET A 62 -3.17 -13.04 -19.56
CA MET A 62 -3.42 -13.33 -20.98
C MET A 62 -4.84 -12.93 -21.42
N LEU A 63 -5.85 -13.09 -20.56
CA LEU A 63 -7.21 -12.63 -20.81
C LEU A 63 -7.29 -11.11 -20.89
N THR A 64 -6.62 -10.41 -19.96
CA THR A 64 -6.48 -8.95 -20.00
C THR A 64 -5.85 -8.53 -21.32
N TRP A 65 -4.71 -9.13 -21.71
CA TRP A 65 -4.07 -8.85 -22.98
C TRP A 65 -5.01 -9.11 -24.16
N ALA A 66 -5.75 -10.22 -24.19
CA ALA A 66 -6.70 -10.49 -25.27
C ALA A 66 -7.81 -9.43 -25.35
N LEU A 67 -8.33 -8.96 -24.21
CA LEU A 67 -9.35 -7.91 -24.14
C LEU A 67 -8.83 -6.56 -24.66
N THR A 68 -7.57 -6.20 -24.42
CA THR A 68 -6.99 -4.95 -24.96
C THR A 68 -6.81 -4.96 -26.48
N ARG A 69 -6.96 -6.12 -27.13
CA ARG A 69 -6.92 -6.26 -28.59
C ARG A 69 -8.29 -6.06 -29.26
N LEU A 70 -9.37 -6.03 -28.48
CA LEU A 70 -10.73 -5.80 -28.99
C LEU A 70 -11.02 -4.29 -29.15
N PRO A 71 -12.03 -3.91 -29.96
CA PRO A 71 -12.41 -2.51 -30.13
C PRO A 71 -12.82 -1.87 -28.79
N PRO A 72 -12.18 -0.75 -28.37
CA PRO A 72 -12.45 -0.12 -27.08
C PRO A 72 -13.89 0.39 -26.97
N GLU A 73 -14.52 0.80 -28.08
CA GLU A 73 -15.87 1.35 -28.14
C GLU A 73 -16.94 0.37 -27.63
N THR A 74 -16.65 -0.94 -27.71
CA THR A 74 -17.52 -2.00 -27.20
C THR A 74 -17.00 -2.63 -25.91
N THR A 75 -15.68 -2.69 -25.76
CA THR A 75 -15.02 -3.37 -24.64
C THR A 75 -15.07 -2.52 -23.36
N VAL A 76 -14.84 -1.21 -23.46
CA VAL A 76 -14.85 -0.30 -22.29
C VAL A 76 -16.23 -0.24 -21.62
N PRO A 77 -17.35 0.01 -22.32
CA PRO A 77 -18.67 0.02 -21.69
C PRO A 77 -19.01 -1.31 -21.03
N ARG A 78 -18.60 -2.43 -21.64
CA ARG A 78 -18.84 -3.76 -21.10
C ARG A 78 -18.06 -4.03 -19.81
N LEU A 79 -16.78 -3.62 -19.75
CA LEU A 79 -15.96 -3.71 -18.54
C LEU A 79 -16.44 -2.75 -17.44
N VAL A 80 -16.93 -1.57 -17.81
CA VAL A 80 -17.56 -0.63 -16.85
C VAL A 80 -18.78 -1.28 -16.18
N ALA A 81 -19.57 -2.06 -16.90
CA ALA A 81 -20.69 -2.81 -16.31
C ALA A 81 -20.22 -3.89 -15.31
N GLU A 82 -19.07 -4.52 -15.53
CA GLU A 82 -18.49 -5.51 -14.58
C GLU A 82 -18.07 -4.89 -13.25
N LEU A 83 -17.88 -3.57 -13.16
CA LEU A 83 -17.58 -2.90 -11.89
C LEU A 83 -18.71 -3.01 -10.87
N ALA A 84 -19.92 -3.40 -11.30
CA ALA A 84 -21.07 -3.68 -10.44
C ALA A 84 -21.26 -5.18 -10.13
N ALA A 85 -20.35 -6.06 -10.58
CA ALA A 85 -20.45 -7.49 -10.34
C ALA A 85 -20.30 -7.82 -8.85
N GLU A 86 -21.03 -8.84 -8.38
CA GLU A 86 -20.94 -9.31 -6.99
C GLU A 86 -19.55 -9.89 -6.65
N ALA A 87 -18.94 -10.59 -7.62
CA ALA A 87 -17.63 -11.19 -7.45
C ALA A 87 -16.52 -10.14 -7.45
N ALA A 88 -15.74 -10.07 -6.36
CA ALA A 88 -14.60 -9.17 -6.24
C ALA A 88 -13.56 -9.35 -7.36
N GLN A 89 -13.30 -10.59 -7.77
CA GLN A 89 -12.38 -10.88 -8.87
C GLN A 89 -12.86 -10.28 -10.21
N ALA A 90 -14.16 -10.27 -10.48
CA ALA A 90 -14.70 -9.67 -11.69
C ALA A 90 -14.45 -8.15 -11.70
N ARG A 91 -14.74 -7.49 -10.56
CA ARG A 91 -14.49 -6.05 -10.39
C ARG A 91 -13.01 -5.71 -10.52
N SER A 92 -12.12 -6.42 -9.82
CA SER A 92 -10.67 -6.15 -9.88
C SER A 92 -10.09 -6.41 -11.28
N GLN A 93 -10.50 -7.48 -11.96
CA GLN A 93 -10.05 -7.76 -13.33
C GLN A 93 -10.56 -6.72 -14.34
N ALA A 94 -11.79 -6.24 -14.17
CA ALA A 94 -12.33 -5.17 -15.00
C ALA A 94 -11.54 -3.86 -14.80
N LEU A 95 -11.30 -3.44 -13.55
CA LEU A 95 -10.47 -2.27 -13.23
C LEU A 95 -9.05 -2.39 -13.81
N HIS A 96 -8.43 -3.56 -13.65
CA HIS A 96 -7.11 -3.83 -14.19
C HIS A 96 -7.10 -3.70 -15.72
N THR A 97 -8.07 -4.30 -16.41
CA THR A 97 -8.16 -4.24 -17.87
C THR A 97 -8.44 -2.82 -18.36
N LEU A 98 -9.34 -2.08 -17.71
CA LEU A 98 -9.62 -0.67 -18.03
C LEU A 98 -8.35 0.19 -17.95
N SER A 99 -7.51 -0.03 -16.92
CA SER A 99 -6.23 0.67 -16.80
C SER A 99 -5.23 0.35 -17.93
N LYS A 100 -5.32 -0.85 -18.52
CA LYS A 100 -4.47 -1.26 -19.65
C LYS A 100 -4.99 -0.76 -20.99
N ILE A 101 -6.31 -0.58 -21.13
CA ILE A 101 -6.90 0.05 -22.31
C ILE A 101 -6.58 1.55 -22.33
N GLY A 102 -6.62 2.22 -21.17
CA GLY A 102 -6.24 3.63 -21.06
C GLY A 102 -7.33 4.62 -21.51
N ASP A 103 -8.56 4.15 -21.76
CA ASP A 103 -9.67 5.02 -22.12
C ASP A 103 -10.16 5.81 -20.90
N ARG A 104 -9.88 7.11 -20.90
CA ARG A 104 -10.26 8.04 -19.82
C ARG A 104 -11.78 8.16 -19.63
N GLY A 105 -12.59 7.77 -20.61
CA GLY A 105 -14.06 7.68 -20.47
C GLY A 105 -14.52 6.74 -19.35
N ALA A 106 -13.68 5.79 -18.94
CA ALA A 106 -13.96 4.91 -17.81
C ALA A 106 -13.77 5.56 -16.43
N TYR A 107 -13.07 6.69 -16.34
CA TYR A 107 -12.66 7.32 -15.08
C TYR A 107 -13.82 7.57 -14.09
N PRO A 108 -14.98 8.13 -14.50
CA PRO A 108 -16.11 8.35 -13.58
C PRO A 108 -16.65 7.06 -12.96
N ALA A 109 -16.53 5.92 -13.65
CA ALA A 109 -16.92 4.63 -13.11
C ALA A 109 -15.85 4.05 -12.18
N VAL A 110 -14.57 4.16 -12.55
CA VAL A 110 -13.42 3.68 -11.76
C VAL A 110 -13.35 4.38 -10.40
N VAL A 111 -13.60 5.70 -10.34
CA VAL A 111 -13.49 6.47 -9.09
C VAL A 111 -14.52 6.04 -8.03
N ARG A 112 -15.64 5.43 -8.45
CA ARG A 112 -16.65 4.89 -7.51
C ARG A 112 -16.16 3.63 -6.80
N SER A 113 -15.18 2.93 -7.36
CA SER A 113 -14.59 1.71 -6.80
C SER A 113 -13.43 1.97 -5.83
N LEU A 114 -13.01 3.22 -5.60
CA LEU A 114 -11.91 3.53 -4.67
C LEU A 114 -12.19 3.10 -3.22
N HIS A 115 -13.48 3.02 -2.87
CA HIS A 115 -13.97 2.65 -1.55
C HIS A 115 -14.61 1.25 -1.53
N ASP A 116 -14.30 0.40 -2.51
CA ASP A 116 -14.83 -0.98 -2.52
C ASP A 116 -14.53 -1.67 -1.18
N ALA A 117 -15.45 -2.53 -0.71
CA ALA A 117 -15.27 -3.22 0.56
C ALA A 117 -14.13 -4.25 0.49
N ASP A 118 -13.87 -4.81 -0.69
CA ASP A 118 -12.76 -5.71 -0.93
C ASP A 118 -11.46 -4.91 -1.17
N ASP A 119 -10.44 -5.18 -0.37
CA ASP A 119 -9.16 -4.46 -0.41
C ASP A 119 -8.42 -4.65 -1.75
N GLU A 120 -8.53 -5.81 -2.40
CA GLU A 120 -7.87 -6.05 -3.69
C GLU A 120 -8.57 -5.27 -4.81
N VAL A 121 -9.90 -5.13 -4.73
CA VAL A 121 -10.66 -4.27 -5.66
C VAL A 121 -10.30 -2.81 -5.45
N ALA A 122 -10.33 -2.32 -4.20
CA ALA A 122 -9.96 -0.93 -3.88
C ALA A 122 -8.52 -0.63 -4.34
N ARG A 123 -7.57 -1.51 -4.03
CA ARG A 123 -6.17 -1.41 -4.47
C ARG A 123 -6.01 -1.35 -5.99
N THR A 124 -6.84 -2.10 -6.72
CA THR A 124 -6.83 -2.06 -8.17
C THR A 124 -7.49 -0.79 -8.72
N ALA A 125 -8.54 -0.29 -8.05
CA ALA A 125 -9.18 0.97 -8.39
C ALA A 125 -8.23 2.16 -8.20
N TRP A 126 -7.43 2.20 -7.14
CA TRP A 126 -6.46 3.28 -6.90
C TRP A 126 -5.44 3.37 -8.05
N ARG A 127 -4.88 2.23 -8.45
CA ARG A 127 -3.92 2.15 -9.57
C ARG A 127 -4.58 2.55 -10.89
N ALA A 128 -5.78 2.05 -11.16
CA ALA A 128 -6.51 2.38 -12.38
C ALA A 128 -6.89 3.87 -12.44
N ALA A 129 -7.32 4.46 -11.32
CA ALA A 129 -7.67 5.87 -11.24
C ALA A 129 -6.46 6.77 -11.48
N ALA A 130 -5.30 6.46 -10.87
CA ALA A 130 -4.07 7.21 -11.09
C ALA A 130 -3.62 7.20 -12.56
N VAL A 131 -3.89 6.11 -13.30
CA VAL A 131 -3.60 6.02 -14.74
C VAL A 131 -4.61 6.79 -15.59
N LEU A 132 -5.90 6.73 -15.24
CA LEU A 132 -7.00 7.22 -16.08
C LEU A 132 -7.44 8.65 -15.76
N VAL A 133 -6.94 9.26 -14.68
CA VAL A 133 -7.37 10.58 -14.21
C VAL A 133 -7.14 11.67 -15.28
N PRO A 134 -8.20 12.42 -15.64
CA PRO A 134 -8.05 13.67 -16.39
C PRO A 134 -7.30 14.73 -15.57
N ASP A 135 -6.59 15.65 -16.25
CA ASP A 135 -5.75 16.64 -15.57
C ASP A 135 -6.53 17.52 -14.58
N ASP A 136 -7.76 17.90 -14.92
CA ASP A 136 -8.67 18.70 -14.09
C ASP A 136 -9.26 17.93 -12.88
N GLN A 137 -9.06 16.62 -12.84
CA GLN A 137 -9.57 15.74 -11.79
C GLN A 137 -8.47 15.17 -10.87
N ARG A 138 -7.20 15.56 -11.06
CA ARG A 138 -6.08 15.08 -10.25
C ARG A 138 -6.21 15.47 -8.77
N GLU A 139 -6.59 16.72 -8.47
CA GLU A 139 -6.81 17.19 -7.09
C GLU A 139 -7.96 16.46 -6.38
N PRO A 140 -9.18 16.34 -6.98
CA PRO A 140 -10.24 15.51 -6.41
C PRO A 140 -9.83 14.07 -6.16
N LEU A 141 -9.06 13.46 -7.07
CA LEU A 141 -8.56 12.10 -6.88
C LEU A 141 -7.60 12.02 -5.69
N ALA A 142 -6.67 12.96 -5.55
CA ALA A 142 -5.74 13.01 -4.43
C ALA A 142 -6.49 13.06 -3.09
N ALA A 143 -7.53 13.89 -2.99
CA ALA A 143 -8.37 13.95 -1.80
C ALA A 143 -9.11 12.62 -1.53
N ALA A 144 -9.68 12.00 -2.57
CA ALA A 144 -10.38 10.71 -2.46
C ALA A 144 -9.44 9.56 -2.02
N LEU A 145 -8.22 9.51 -2.56
CA LEU A 145 -7.19 8.55 -2.16
C LEU A 145 -6.69 8.82 -0.73
N ALA A 146 -6.46 10.08 -0.35
CA ALA A 146 -6.04 10.44 1.00
C ALA A 146 -7.08 10.04 2.06
N ALA A 147 -8.37 10.07 1.73
CA ALA A 147 -9.45 9.56 2.58
C ALA A 147 -9.40 8.03 2.80
N GLN A 148 -8.52 7.29 2.13
CA GLN A 148 -8.27 5.87 2.33
C GLN A 148 -6.99 5.58 3.15
N LEU A 149 -6.25 6.62 3.59
CA LEU A 149 -5.07 6.43 4.44
C LEU A 149 -5.47 5.71 5.75
N GLY A 150 -4.53 4.96 6.32
CA GLY A 150 -4.78 4.01 7.41
C GLY A 150 -5.47 2.67 7.02
N ARG A 151 -6.09 2.55 5.85
CA ARG A 151 -6.79 1.31 5.42
C ARG A 151 -5.85 0.12 5.24
N GLY A 152 -6.32 -1.06 5.65
CA GLY A 152 -5.70 -2.34 5.35
C GLY A 152 -4.34 -2.55 6.00
N ASP A 153 -3.67 -3.61 5.56
CA ASP A 153 -2.35 -4.01 6.01
C ASP A 153 -1.22 -3.24 5.31
N ARG A 154 0.02 -3.69 5.52
CA ARG A 154 1.23 -3.08 4.95
C ARG A 154 1.20 -3.02 3.42
N GLU A 155 0.76 -4.09 2.74
CA GLU A 155 0.78 -4.15 1.27
C GLU A 155 -0.29 -3.22 0.68
N ILE A 156 -1.48 -3.20 1.28
CA ILE A 156 -2.56 -2.28 0.91
C ILE A 156 -2.10 -0.84 1.08
N ARG A 157 -1.51 -0.50 2.23
CA ARG A 157 -1.00 0.85 2.50
C ARG A 157 0.07 1.27 1.50
N ARG A 158 1.06 0.40 1.23
CA ARG A 158 2.09 0.64 0.22
C ARG A 158 1.51 0.92 -1.16
N SER A 159 0.47 0.19 -1.55
CA SER A 159 -0.18 0.42 -2.84
C SER A 159 -0.95 1.75 -2.90
N LEU A 160 -1.56 2.18 -1.79
CA LEU A 160 -2.20 3.50 -1.72
C LEU A 160 -1.16 4.62 -1.81
N SER A 161 -0.06 4.51 -1.06
CA SER A 161 1.04 5.49 -1.12
C SER A 161 1.60 5.62 -2.53
N ARG A 162 1.78 4.52 -3.26
CA ARG A 162 2.20 4.56 -4.68
C ARG A 162 1.18 5.24 -5.59
N ALA A 163 -0.11 5.02 -5.36
CA ALA A 163 -1.15 5.68 -6.15
C ALA A 163 -1.20 7.20 -5.89
N LEU A 164 -0.99 7.62 -4.64
CA LEU A 164 -0.83 9.03 -4.27
C LEU A 164 0.45 9.64 -4.87
N ALA A 165 1.58 8.93 -4.78
CA ALA A 165 2.85 9.38 -5.35
C ALA A 165 2.79 9.52 -6.88
N ALA A 166 1.99 8.70 -7.57
CA ALA A 166 1.76 8.82 -9.01
C ALA A 166 0.98 10.09 -9.41
N LEU A 167 0.43 10.83 -8.44
CA LEU A 167 -0.17 12.15 -8.67
C LEU A 167 0.82 13.30 -8.46
N ASP A 168 2.07 12.99 -8.09
CA ASP A 168 3.15 13.95 -7.85
C ASP A 168 2.78 14.98 -6.76
N ASP A 169 3.22 16.22 -6.93
CA ASP A 169 2.99 17.35 -6.02
C ASP A 169 1.50 17.66 -5.75
N VAL A 170 0.61 17.25 -6.67
CA VAL A 170 -0.85 17.38 -6.51
C VAL A 170 -1.35 16.66 -5.25
N ALA A 171 -0.66 15.61 -4.79
CA ALA A 171 -1.04 14.90 -3.57
C ALA A 171 -0.66 15.61 -2.27
N GLU A 172 0.29 16.57 -2.29
CA GLU A 172 0.84 17.17 -1.07
C GLU A 172 -0.20 17.85 -0.18
N PRO A 173 -1.16 18.65 -0.68
CA PRO A 173 -2.15 19.30 0.19
C PRO A 173 -3.05 18.28 0.91
N ALA A 174 -3.42 17.21 0.22
CA ALA A 174 -4.25 16.14 0.77
C ALA A 174 -3.48 15.33 1.83
N LEU A 175 -2.21 15.02 1.57
CA LEU A 175 -1.31 14.35 2.52
C LEU A 175 -1.08 15.17 3.79
N ARG A 176 -0.82 16.48 3.64
CA ARG A 176 -0.63 17.40 4.77
C ARG A 176 -1.86 17.45 5.66
N THR A 177 -3.04 17.46 5.06
CA THR A 177 -4.32 17.41 5.79
C THR A 177 -4.47 16.10 6.55
N ALA A 178 -4.19 14.95 5.91
CA ALA A 178 -4.25 13.64 6.54
C ALA A 178 -3.20 13.45 7.65
N ALA A 179 -2.03 14.06 7.51
CA ALA A 179 -0.98 14.06 8.53
C ALA A 179 -1.38 14.79 9.83
N ALA A 180 -2.39 15.66 9.77
CA ALA A 180 -3.01 16.32 10.91
C ALA A 180 -4.24 15.59 11.49
N SER A 181 -4.59 14.41 10.95
CA SER A 181 -5.73 13.61 11.41
C SER A 181 -5.64 13.26 12.90
N THR A 182 -6.77 13.11 13.61
CA THR A 182 -6.76 12.60 14.99
C THR A 182 -6.48 11.10 15.07
N ASP A 183 -6.65 10.36 13.97
CA ASP A 183 -6.34 8.93 13.89
C ASP A 183 -4.81 8.71 13.70
N PRO A 184 -4.13 8.05 14.66
CA PRO A 184 -2.70 7.78 14.57
C PRO A 184 -2.29 6.94 13.36
N ALA A 185 -3.14 5.99 12.92
CA ALA A 185 -2.85 5.14 11.77
C ALA A 185 -2.91 5.96 10.46
N VAL A 186 -3.87 6.88 10.35
CA VAL A 186 -3.97 7.81 9.22
C VAL A 186 -2.77 8.75 9.20
N ARG A 187 -2.42 9.38 10.33
CA ARG A 187 -1.27 10.28 10.41
C ARG A 187 0.03 9.59 10.02
N ALA A 188 0.31 8.42 10.60
CA ALA A 188 1.53 7.67 10.31
C ALA A 188 1.61 7.27 8.84
N HIS A 189 0.50 6.82 8.24
CA HIS A 189 0.47 6.47 6.82
C HIS A 189 0.64 7.71 5.92
N ALA A 190 0.04 8.85 6.26
CA ALA A 190 0.21 10.10 5.53
C ALA A 190 1.69 10.53 5.53
N ARG A 191 2.33 10.56 6.70
CA ARG A 191 3.76 10.90 6.85
C ARG A 191 4.68 9.95 6.10
N ALA A 192 4.41 8.64 6.15
CA ALA A 192 5.18 7.66 5.38
C ALA A 192 5.06 7.92 3.87
N THR A 193 3.87 8.32 3.41
CA THR A 193 3.63 8.66 2.01
C THR A 193 4.36 9.96 1.63
N GLU A 194 4.33 11.00 2.46
CA GLU A 194 5.11 12.24 2.23
C GLU A 194 6.61 11.97 2.08
N LEU A 195 7.17 11.03 2.87
CA LEU A 195 8.59 10.65 2.76
C LEU A 195 8.89 9.97 1.42
N LEU A 196 8.01 9.10 0.95
CA LEU A 196 8.15 8.44 -0.37
C LEU A 196 8.03 9.40 -1.54
N LEU A 197 7.23 10.47 -1.42
CA LEU A 197 7.18 11.50 -2.46
C LEU A 197 8.50 12.26 -2.57
N ARG A 198 9.21 12.45 -1.45
CA ARG A 198 10.51 13.14 -1.42
C ARG A 198 11.66 12.25 -1.88
N ASP A 199 11.58 10.96 -1.57
CA ASP A 199 12.55 9.95 -1.99
C ASP A 199 11.82 8.71 -2.54
N PRO A 200 11.53 8.68 -3.87
CA PRO A 200 10.85 7.56 -4.50
C PRO A 200 11.62 6.23 -4.46
N GLU A 201 12.94 6.28 -4.25
CA GLU A 201 13.81 5.11 -4.16
C GLU A 201 13.90 4.56 -2.72
N ALA A 202 13.38 5.30 -1.73
CA ALA A 202 13.35 4.87 -0.35
C ALA A 202 12.50 3.60 -0.18
N ASP A 203 12.96 2.70 0.71
CA ASP A 203 12.15 1.55 1.08
C ASP A 203 10.91 2.01 1.87
N PHE A 204 9.77 1.40 1.54
CA PHE A 204 8.49 1.73 2.16
C PHE A 204 8.52 1.51 3.67
N ASP A 205 9.25 0.51 4.16
CA ASP A 205 9.27 0.22 5.59
C ASP A 205 10.08 1.25 6.35
N ALA A 206 11.22 1.67 5.79
CA ALA A 206 12.01 2.74 6.37
C ALA A 206 11.17 4.01 6.51
N ALA A 207 10.42 4.38 5.46
CA ALA A 207 9.51 5.52 5.50
C ALA A 207 8.40 5.35 6.57
N VAL A 208 7.85 4.14 6.75
CA VAL A 208 6.85 3.87 7.78
C VAL A 208 7.44 3.95 9.19
N GLN A 209 8.64 3.44 9.43
CA GLN A 209 9.27 3.50 10.74
C GLN A 209 9.63 4.94 11.11
N GLU A 210 10.19 5.70 10.17
CA GLU A 210 10.49 7.11 10.40
C GLU A 210 9.20 7.91 10.63
N ALA A 211 8.13 7.64 9.88
CA ALA A 211 6.83 8.25 10.12
C ALA A 211 6.28 7.94 11.51
N LYS A 212 6.39 6.69 11.98
CA LYS A 212 5.99 6.32 13.34
C LYS A 212 6.83 7.04 14.39
N ARG A 213 8.15 7.15 14.17
CA ARG A 213 9.07 7.89 15.03
C ARG A 213 8.67 9.36 15.13
N ILE A 214 8.43 10.02 14.00
CA ILE A 214 7.99 11.43 13.95
C ILE A 214 6.65 11.60 14.68
N VAL A 215 5.72 10.65 14.52
CA VAL A 215 4.42 10.70 15.22
C VAL A 215 4.57 10.51 16.72
N ALA A 216 5.52 9.68 17.18
CA ALA A 216 5.73 9.40 18.59
C ALA A 216 6.60 10.44 19.30
N LEU A 217 7.60 10.99 18.62
CA LEU A 217 8.68 11.79 19.22
C LEU A 217 8.82 13.20 18.63
N GLY A 218 7.98 13.58 17.67
CA GLY A 218 8.15 14.83 16.91
C GLY A 218 9.28 14.74 15.88
N PRO A 219 9.40 15.76 14.99
CA PRO A 219 10.39 15.78 13.90
C PRO A 219 11.85 15.77 14.39
N ASP A 220 12.09 16.25 15.61
CA ASP A 220 13.43 16.34 16.21
C ASP A 220 13.76 15.14 17.13
N GLY A 221 12.84 14.17 17.28
CA GLY A 221 13.06 12.98 18.11
C GLY A 221 13.00 13.22 19.62
N VAL A 222 12.65 14.44 20.05
CA VAL A 222 12.38 14.79 21.45
C VAL A 222 10.88 14.71 21.70
N GLY A 223 10.42 13.57 22.20
CA GLY A 223 9.06 13.43 22.70
C GLY A 223 8.78 14.51 23.76
N GLU A 224 7.61 15.15 23.67
CA GLU A 224 7.17 16.11 24.68
C GLU A 224 7.16 15.37 26.04
N PRO A 225 7.89 15.86 27.07
CA PRO A 225 7.86 15.21 28.36
C PRO A 225 6.42 15.20 28.87
N LEU A 226 5.87 14.02 29.14
CA LEU A 226 4.75 13.88 30.06
C LEU A 226 5.25 14.28 31.44
N LEU A 227 5.40 15.58 31.67
CA LEU A 227 5.52 16.19 32.99
C LEU A 227 4.18 16.00 33.69
N GLY A 228 3.96 14.79 34.19
CA GLY A 228 3.12 14.62 35.37
C GLY A 228 3.68 15.51 36.48
N PRO A 229 2.83 16.07 37.36
CA PRO A 229 3.26 16.99 38.42
C PRO A 229 4.33 16.42 39.36
N ASP A 230 4.59 15.11 39.30
CA ASP A 230 5.51 14.38 40.18
C ASP A 230 6.81 13.87 39.50
N GLY A 231 7.11 14.30 38.27
CA GLY A 231 8.50 14.25 37.74
C GLY A 231 9.12 12.87 37.48
N VAL A 232 8.35 11.80 37.34
CA VAL A 232 8.85 10.48 36.91
C VAL A 232 8.23 10.08 35.57
N GLY A 233 9.00 10.21 34.49
CA GLY A 233 8.68 9.63 33.19
C GLY A 233 9.64 8.48 32.89
N GLU A 234 9.13 7.28 32.60
CA GLU A 234 9.95 6.18 32.08
C GLU A 234 10.47 6.51 30.68
N PRO A 235 11.78 6.39 30.40
CA PRO A 235 12.29 6.48 29.05
C PRO A 235 12.00 5.20 28.27
N LEU A 236 11.33 5.31 27.11
CA LEU A 236 11.23 4.21 26.15
C LEU A 236 12.52 4.17 25.31
N LEU A 237 13.45 3.31 25.70
CA LEU A 237 14.67 2.98 24.96
C LEU A 237 14.33 2.28 23.64
N GLY A 238 14.73 2.88 22.51
CA GLY A 238 14.87 2.18 21.24
C GLY A 238 16.16 1.35 21.20
N PRO A 239 16.24 0.32 20.34
CA PRO A 239 17.32 -0.67 20.36
C PRO A 239 18.72 -0.12 20.09
N ASP A 240 18.85 1.07 19.50
CA ASP A 240 20.14 1.71 19.17
C ASP A 240 20.33 3.09 19.85
N GLY A 241 19.56 3.39 20.90
CA GLY A 241 19.57 4.71 21.53
C GLY A 241 20.67 4.88 22.58
N VAL A 242 21.76 5.56 22.21
CA VAL A 242 22.55 6.33 23.19
C VAL A 242 21.65 7.46 23.71
N GLY A 243 21.09 7.30 24.90
CA GLY A 243 20.47 8.40 25.63
C GLY A 243 21.58 9.28 26.21
N GLU A 244 21.66 10.55 25.82
CA GLU A 244 22.43 11.52 26.62
C GLU A 244 21.74 11.68 27.98
N PRO A 245 22.47 11.57 29.11
CA PRO A 245 21.90 11.83 30.42
C PRO A 245 21.48 13.30 30.52
N LEU A 246 20.23 13.54 30.91
CA LEU A 246 19.76 14.88 31.27
C LEU A 246 20.46 15.34 32.56
N LEU A 247 21.44 16.23 32.41
CA LEU A 247 22.04 16.98 33.51
C LEU A 247 21.05 18.07 33.98
N GLY A 248 20.26 17.75 35.00
CA GLY A 248 19.60 18.77 35.81
C GLY A 248 20.62 19.42 36.77
N PRO A 249 20.50 20.72 37.09
CA PRO A 249 21.49 21.42 37.90
C PRO A 249 21.63 20.90 39.34
N ASP A 250 20.66 20.14 39.87
CA ASP A 250 20.65 19.72 41.28
C ASP A 250 20.21 18.25 41.54
N GLY A 251 20.36 17.33 40.57
CA GLY A 251 19.84 15.96 40.71
C GLY A 251 20.92 14.87 40.61
N VAL A 252 21.09 14.10 41.68
CA VAL A 252 21.78 12.80 41.63
C VAL A 252 20.92 11.81 40.83
N GLY A 253 21.35 11.46 39.62
CA GLY A 253 20.74 10.35 38.88
C GLY A 253 21.25 9.03 39.45
N GLU A 254 20.36 8.15 39.92
CA GLU A 254 20.73 6.77 40.21
C GLU A 254 21.03 6.04 38.87
N PRO A 255 22.17 5.33 38.75
CA PRO A 255 22.42 4.52 37.57
C PRO A 255 21.54 3.28 37.59
N LEU A 256 20.73 3.08 36.54
CA LEU A 256 20.02 1.83 36.33
C LEU A 256 20.96 0.78 35.74
N LEU A 257 21.35 -0.20 36.57
CA LEU A 257 22.08 -1.40 36.16
C LEU A 257 21.13 -2.37 35.45
N GLY A 258 21.43 -2.69 34.19
CA GLY A 258 20.90 -3.90 33.55
C GLY A 258 21.56 -5.15 34.14
N PRO A 259 20.88 -6.32 34.14
CA PRO A 259 21.32 -7.51 34.86
C PRO A 259 22.66 -8.10 34.40
N ASP A 260 23.15 -7.75 33.20
CA ASP A 260 24.42 -8.26 32.63
C ASP A 260 25.40 -7.14 32.21
N GLY A 261 25.22 -5.91 32.69
CA GLY A 261 26.06 -4.77 32.31
C GLY A 261 27.32 -4.65 33.17
N VAL A 262 28.50 -4.90 32.59
CA VAL A 262 29.76 -4.37 33.12
C VAL A 262 29.77 -2.86 32.91
N GLY A 263 29.54 -2.10 33.96
CA GLY A 263 29.78 -0.65 33.94
C GLY A 263 31.27 -0.39 33.96
N GLU A 264 31.81 0.27 32.93
CA GLU A 264 33.16 0.82 33.02
C GLU A 264 33.18 1.93 34.09
N PRO A 265 34.21 1.97 34.97
CA PRO A 265 34.32 3.04 35.96
C PRO A 265 34.56 4.38 35.27
N LEU A 266 33.76 5.38 35.62
CA LEU A 266 34.02 6.77 35.23
C LEU A 266 35.19 7.33 36.06
N LEU A 267 36.35 7.51 35.42
CA LEU A 267 37.45 8.30 35.96
C LEU A 267 37.23 9.78 35.63
N GLY A 268 36.83 10.57 36.62
CA GLY A 268 36.92 12.03 36.57
C GLY A 268 38.37 12.51 36.80
N PRO A 269 38.75 13.70 36.30
CA PRO A 269 40.12 14.19 36.38
C PRO A 269 40.58 14.54 37.81
N ASP A 270 39.66 14.73 38.77
CA ASP A 270 39.99 15.02 40.17
C ASP A 270 38.99 14.33 41.11
N GLY A 271 39.38 13.23 41.75
CA GLY A 271 38.68 12.71 42.93
C GLY A 271 38.43 11.21 42.95
N VAL A 272 38.98 10.56 43.98
CA VAL A 272 38.91 9.14 44.33
C VAL A 272 37.49 8.54 44.27
N GLY A 273 37.29 7.53 43.43
CA GLY A 273 36.14 6.64 43.55
C GLY A 273 36.42 5.60 44.64
N GLU A 274 35.63 5.57 45.71
CA GLU A 274 35.66 4.44 46.64
C GLU A 274 35.10 3.20 45.96
N PRO A 275 35.75 2.02 46.08
CA PRO A 275 35.19 0.79 45.58
C PRO A 275 34.04 0.35 46.48
N LEU A 276 32.83 0.28 45.91
CA LEU A 276 31.68 -0.31 46.59
C LEU A 276 31.76 -1.84 46.49
N LEU A 277 32.13 -2.47 47.62
CA LEU A 277 32.02 -3.91 47.85
C LEU A 277 30.54 -4.30 47.98
N GLY A 278 30.04 -5.10 47.05
CA GLY A 278 28.83 -5.89 47.26
C GLY A 278 29.10 -7.04 48.25
N PRO A 279 28.07 -7.53 48.97
CA PRO A 279 28.25 -8.47 50.09
C PRO A 279 28.90 -9.82 49.74
N ASP A 280 29.01 -10.19 48.46
CA ASP A 280 29.57 -11.48 48.01
C ASP A 280 30.69 -11.37 46.94
N GLY A 281 31.27 -10.18 46.70
CA GLY A 281 32.29 -9.98 45.67
C GLY A 281 33.72 -9.88 46.23
N VAL A 282 34.54 -10.92 46.04
CA VAL A 282 36.00 -10.84 46.21
C VAL A 282 36.60 -9.98 45.08
N GLY A 283 37.06 -8.78 45.39
CA GLY A 283 37.93 -8.02 44.50
C GLY A 283 39.35 -8.57 44.56
N GLU A 284 39.86 -9.11 43.45
CA GLU A 284 41.31 -9.34 43.33
C GLU A 284 42.02 -8.02 43.02
N PRO A 285 43.18 -7.74 43.63
CA PRO A 285 43.99 -6.59 43.28
C PRO A 285 44.72 -6.85 41.95
N VAL A 286 44.55 -5.96 40.98
CA VAL A 286 45.38 -5.94 39.77
C VAL A 286 46.65 -5.15 40.08
N CYS A 287 47.82 -5.74 39.84
CA CYS A 287 49.13 -5.06 39.82
C CYS A 287 49.28 -4.16 38.59
#